data_AF-A0A178LMY5-F1
#
_entry.id   AF-A0A178LMY5-F1
#
_cell.length_a   1.000
_cell.length_b   1.000
_cell.length_c   1.000
_cell.angle_alpha   90.00
_cell.angle_beta   90.00
_cell.angle_gamma   90.00
#
_symmetry.space_group_name_H-M   'P 1'
#
loop_
_entity.id
_entity.type
_entity.pdbx_description
1 polymer ?
#
loop_
_entity_poly.entity_id
_entity_poly.type
_entity_poly.pdbx_seq_one_letter_code
_entity_poly.pdbx_strand_id
1 'polypeptide(L)'
;MKLGEPGSPERNAGIPNFVEITQDWVSRAQEVLDAHAEPPRYLTRTLQRYVDDMRLFVDGLRPGPEDDADRALWTDSIGALGGPLTTCLDQGVELWQR
;
A
#
# COMPACT_ATOMS: atom_id res chain seq x y z
N MET A 1 8.15 3.73 -5.18
CA MET A 1 8.90 2.84 -6.09
C MET A 1 8.09 2.71 -7.37
N LYS A 2 8.57 3.21 -8.53
CA LYS A 2 7.89 3.01 -9.82
C LYS A 2 8.44 1.74 -10.44
N LEU A 3 7.58 0.76 -10.71
CA LEU A 3 7.98 -0.50 -11.34
C LEU A 3 8.23 -0.37 -12.85
N GLY A 4 7.97 0.79 -13.45
CA GLY A 4 8.00 0.98 -14.90
C GLY A 4 6.60 0.82 -15.52
N GLU A 5 6.54 0.84 -16.85
CA GLU A 5 5.27 0.74 -17.59
C GLU A 5 4.64 -0.65 -17.45
N PRO A 6 3.30 -0.76 -17.35
CA PRO A 6 2.59 -2.03 -17.40
C PRO A 6 3.04 -2.93 -18.56
N GLY A 7 3.31 -4.20 -18.27
CA GLY A 7 3.77 -5.18 -19.25
C GLY A 7 5.22 -5.04 -19.73
N SER A 8 5.97 -4.02 -19.28
CA SER A 8 7.38 -3.86 -19.69
C SER A 8 8.27 -4.98 -19.10
N PRO A 9 9.37 -5.36 -19.78
CA PRO A 9 10.34 -6.31 -19.23
C PRO A 9 10.86 -5.89 -17.85
N GLU A 10 11.09 -4.60 -17.64
CA GLU A 10 11.57 -4.01 -16.39
C GLU A 10 10.54 -4.19 -15.26
N ARG A 11 9.26 -3.88 -15.52
CA ARG A 11 8.19 -4.11 -14.55
C ARG A 11 8.06 -5.58 -14.20
N ASN A 12 8.06 -6.44 -15.21
CA ASN A 12 7.92 -7.88 -15.03
C ASN A 12 9.05 -8.47 -14.17
N ALA A 13 10.30 -8.00 -14.38
CA ALA A 13 11.45 -8.40 -13.58
C ALA A 13 11.39 -7.84 -12.15
N GLY A 14 10.77 -6.67 -11.95
CA GLY A 14 10.65 -6.01 -10.65
C GLY A 14 9.52 -6.54 -9.75
N ILE A 15 8.49 -7.17 -10.32
CA ILE A 15 7.31 -7.64 -9.57
C ILE A 15 7.67 -8.60 -8.42
N PRO A 16 8.50 -9.65 -8.59
CA PRO A 16 8.80 -10.56 -7.49
C PRO A 16 9.37 -9.85 -6.25
N ASN A 17 10.34 -8.95 -6.46
CA ASN A 17 10.94 -8.16 -5.39
C ASN A 17 9.95 -7.17 -4.78
N PHE A 18 9.06 -6.58 -5.60
CA PHE A 18 8.01 -5.70 -5.10
C PHE A 18 7.00 -6.43 -4.20
N VAL A 19 6.59 -7.63 -4.61
CA VAL A 19 5.69 -8.50 -3.83
C VAL A 19 6.34 -8.83 -2.49
N GLU A 20 7.60 -9.29 -2.50
CA GLU A 20 8.35 -9.64 -1.30
C GLU A 20 8.45 -8.48 -0.30
N ILE A 21 8.93 -7.31 -0.76
CA ILE A 21 9.09 -6.12 0.10
C ILE A 21 7.74 -5.64 0.63
N THR A 22 6.67 -5.71 -0.18
CA THR A 22 5.34 -5.28 0.26
C THR A 22 4.77 -6.24 1.30
N GLN A 23 4.96 -7.55 1.15
CA GLN A 23 4.51 -8.54 2.12
C GLN A 23 5.25 -8.40 3.46
N ASP A 24 6.58 -8.17 3.45
CA ASP A 24 7.34 -7.85 4.68
C ASP A 24 6.80 -6.60 5.37
N TRP A 25 6.61 -5.52 4.59
CA TRP A 25 6.09 -4.26 5.10
C TRP A 25 4.68 -4.41 5.70
N VAL A 26 3.76 -5.11 5.01
CA VAL A 26 2.40 -5.39 5.50
C VAL A 26 2.45 -6.13 6.84
N SER A 27 3.29 -7.16 6.94
CA SER A 27 3.42 -7.95 8.18
C SER A 27 3.83 -7.07 9.35
N ARG A 28 4.86 -6.24 9.16
CA ARG A 28 5.37 -5.33 10.20
C ARG A 28 4.39 -4.21 10.53
N ALA A 29 3.68 -3.69 9.53
CA ALA A 29 2.67 -2.66 9.74
C ALA A 29 1.48 -3.19 10.56
N GLN A 30 1.04 -4.43 10.30
CA GLN A 30 -0.05 -5.06 11.05
C GLN A 30 0.29 -5.22 12.53
N GLU A 31 1.50 -5.64 12.87
CA GLU A 31 1.94 -5.75 14.27
C GLU A 31 1.81 -4.42 15.03
N VAL A 32 2.16 -3.31 14.38
CA VAL A 32 2.03 -1.96 14.95
C VAL A 32 0.55 -1.55 15.07
N LEU A 33 -0.27 -1.82 14.06
CA LEU A 33 -1.70 -1.52 14.09
C LEU A 33 -2.42 -2.27 15.21
N ASP A 34 -2.14 -3.56 15.36
CA ASP A 34 -2.72 -4.40 16.40
C ASP A 34 -2.35 -3.91 17.80
N ALA A 35 -1.09 -3.48 18.01
CA ALA A 35 -0.63 -2.92 19.27
C ALA A 35 -1.28 -1.55 19.62
N HIS A 36 -1.84 -0.85 18.62
CA HIS A 36 -2.38 0.51 18.75
C HIS A 36 -3.84 0.64 18.29
N ALA A 37 -4.64 -0.41 18.44
CA ALA A 37 -6.02 -0.48 17.94
C ALA A 37 -7.05 0.40 18.70
N GLU A 38 -6.71 0.95 19.88
CA GLU A 38 -7.67 1.57 20.81
C GLU A 38 -8.13 3.01 20.40
N PRO A 39 -7.26 4.02 20.15
CA PRO A 39 -7.64 5.18 19.28
C PRO A 39 -6.46 5.93 18.59
N PRO A 40 -6.69 6.84 17.61
CA PRO A 40 -7.96 7.35 17.07
C PRO A 40 -8.53 6.51 15.92
N ARG A 41 -9.83 6.20 16.01
CA ARG A 41 -10.53 5.27 15.11
C ARG A 41 -10.50 5.64 13.62
N TYR A 42 -10.30 6.91 13.26
CA TYR A 42 -10.20 7.29 11.84
C TYR A 42 -8.84 6.90 11.27
N LEU A 43 -7.74 7.37 11.86
CA LEU A 43 -6.38 7.04 11.43
C LEU A 43 -6.18 5.52 11.36
N THR A 44 -6.41 4.82 12.47
CA THR A 44 -6.21 3.37 12.55
C THR A 44 -7.04 2.61 11.51
N ARG A 45 -8.31 2.98 11.30
CA ARG A 45 -9.17 2.33 10.29
C ARG A 45 -8.73 2.59 8.86
N THR A 46 -8.34 3.83 8.54
CA THR A 46 -7.90 4.16 7.18
C THR A 46 -6.52 3.58 6.87
N LEU A 47 -5.66 3.47 7.88
CA LEU A 47 -4.35 2.82 7.75
C LEU A 47 -4.50 1.30 7.62
N GLN A 48 -5.37 0.68 8.41
CA GLN A 48 -5.72 -0.74 8.28
C GLN A 48 -6.23 -1.05 6.87
N ARG A 49 -7.17 -0.24 6.34
CA ARG A 49 -7.65 -0.39 4.97
C ARG A 49 -6.50 -0.33 3.95
N TYR A 50 -5.61 0.66 4.05
CA TYR A 50 -4.48 0.76 3.12
C TYR A 50 -3.55 -0.48 3.19
N VAL A 51 -3.26 -0.97 4.39
CA VAL A 51 -2.45 -2.19 4.58
C VAL A 51 -3.12 -3.41 3.96
N ASP A 52 -4.43 -3.58 4.17
CA ASP A 52 -5.20 -4.67 3.59
C ASP A 52 -5.28 -4.58 2.07
N ASP A 53 -5.52 -3.39 1.52
CA ASP A 53 -5.58 -3.16 0.07
C ASP A 53 -4.23 -3.46 -0.60
N MET A 54 -3.11 -3.07 0.03
CA MET A 54 -1.77 -3.39 -0.48
C MET A 54 -1.48 -4.90 -0.44
N ARG A 55 -1.92 -5.60 0.61
CA ARG A 55 -1.84 -7.06 0.68
C ARG A 55 -2.63 -7.72 -0.45
N LEU A 56 -3.89 -7.31 -0.61
CA LEU A 56 -4.77 -7.82 -1.68
C LEU A 56 -4.17 -7.58 -3.07
N PHE A 57 -3.60 -6.40 -3.30
CA PHE A 57 -2.95 -6.07 -4.57
C PHE A 57 -1.78 -7.02 -4.88
N VAL A 58 -0.86 -7.23 -3.94
CA VAL A 58 0.33 -8.07 -4.21
C VAL A 58 0.05 -9.57 -4.22
N ASP A 59 -1.03 -10.03 -3.56
CA ASP A 59 -1.49 -11.42 -3.64
C ASP A 59 -1.92 -11.77 -5.08
N GLY A 60 -2.53 -10.80 -5.80
CA GLY A 60 -2.98 -10.94 -7.18
C GLY A 60 -1.95 -10.60 -8.25
N LEU A 61 -0.98 -9.72 -7.95
CA LEU A 61 -0.06 -9.17 -8.93
C LEU A 61 0.85 -10.23 -9.60
N ARG A 62 0.88 -10.25 -10.93
CA ARG A 62 1.73 -11.18 -11.73
C ARG A 62 2.46 -10.43 -12.85
N PRO A 63 3.62 -10.94 -13.32
CA PRO A 63 4.26 -10.47 -14.55
C PRO A 63 3.32 -10.58 -15.75
N GLY A 64 3.27 -9.53 -16.57
CA GLY A 64 2.35 -9.42 -17.69
C GLY A 64 1.74 -8.02 -17.84
N PRO A 65 0.83 -7.85 -18.81
CA PRO A 65 0.02 -6.64 -18.90
C PRO A 65 -0.80 -6.46 -17.61
N GLU A 66 -1.00 -5.21 -17.22
CA GLU A 66 -1.93 -4.86 -16.15
C GLU A 66 -3.37 -5.08 -16.63
N ASP A 67 -4.19 -5.71 -15.80
CA ASP A 67 -5.63 -5.83 -16.03
C ASP A 67 -6.43 -4.74 -15.27
N ASP A 68 -7.74 -4.68 -15.54
CA ASP A 68 -8.61 -3.68 -14.91
C ASP A 68 -8.71 -3.85 -13.39
N ALA A 69 -8.56 -5.07 -12.87
CA ALA A 69 -8.64 -5.36 -11.45
C ALA A 69 -7.38 -4.87 -10.71
N ASP A 70 -6.20 -5.16 -11.26
CA ASP A 70 -4.90 -4.66 -10.76
C ASP A 70 -4.92 -3.13 -10.66
N ARG A 71 -5.36 -2.47 -11.74
CA ARG A 71 -5.44 -1.01 -11.79
C ARG A 71 -6.44 -0.44 -10.79
N ALA A 72 -7.59 -1.09 -10.63
CA ALA A 72 -8.62 -0.67 -9.68
C ALA A 72 -8.13 -0.81 -8.23
N LEU A 73 -7.53 -1.96 -7.88
CA LEU A 73 -6.96 -2.20 -6.55
C LEU A 73 -5.86 -1.20 -6.21
N TRP A 74 -4.94 -0.95 -7.16
CA TRP A 74 -3.91 0.08 -6.96
C TRP A 74 -4.52 1.47 -6.75
N THR A 75 -5.51 1.84 -7.56
CA THR A 75 -6.12 3.17 -7.44
C THR A 75 -6.88 3.32 -6.11
N ASP A 76 -7.60 2.29 -5.68
CA ASP A 76 -8.35 2.31 -4.42
C ASP A 76 -7.40 2.34 -3.21
N SER A 77 -6.29 1.59 -3.25
CA SER A 77 -5.28 1.60 -2.17
C SER A 77 -4.65 2.98 -1.99
N ILE A 78 -4.31 3.66 -3.10
CA ILE A 78 -3.81 5.05 -3.05
C ILE A 78 -4.88 6.00 -2.50
N GLY A 79 -6.15 5.79 -2.84
CA GLY A 79 -7.26 6.53 -2.23
C GLY A 79 -7.35 6.33 -0.71
N ALA A 80 -7.20 5.08 -0.24
CA ALA A 80 -7.21 4.74 1.19
C ALA A 80 -6.05 5.41 1.96
N LEU A 81 -4.86 5.52 1.34
CA LEU A 81 -3.69 6.20 1.91
C LEU A 81 -3.93 7.70 2.19
N GLY A 82 -4.91 8.33 1.53
CA GLY A 82 -5.28 9.71 1.80
C GLY A 82 -5.71 9.96 3.25
N GLY A 83 -6.41 9.01 3.88
CA GLY A 83 -6.88 9.15 5.26
C GLY A 83 -5.75 9.32 6.29
N PRO A 84 -4.77 8.41 6.32
CA PRO A 84 -3.60 8.54 7.21
C PRO A 84 -2.77 9.78 6.89
N LEU A 85 -2.54 10.07 5.60
CA LEU A 85 -1.76 11.25 5.19
C LEU A 85 -2.36 12.56 5.72
N THR A 86 -3.66 12.77 5.49
CA THR A 86 -4.34 13.97 5.99
C THR A 86 -4.30 14.05 7.52
N THR A 87 -4.53 12.93 8.20
CA THR A 87 -4.51 12.91 9.67
C THR A 87 -3.12 13.23 10.24
N CYS A 88 -2.05 12.73 9.64
CA CYS A 88 -0.68 13.06 10.03
C CYS A 88 -0.35 14.53 9.76
N LEU A 89 -0.73 15.05 8.59
CA LEU A 89 -0.52 16.45 8.23
C LEU A 89 -1.24 17.42 9.19
N ASP A 90 -2.46 17.09 9.62
CA ASP A 90 -3.22 17.87 10.61
C ASP A 90 -2.51 17.95 11.97
N GLN A 91 -1.58 17.04 12.25
CA GLN A 91 -0.74 17.01 13.46
C GLN A 91 0.68 17.56 13.22
N GLY A 92 0.96 18.10 12.03
CA GLY A 92 2.28 18.59 11.65
C GLY A 92 3.31 17.48 11.38
N VAL A 93 2.86 16.24 11.17
CA VAL A 93 3.72 15.09 10.85
C VAL A 93 3.77 14.90 9.34
N GLU A 94 4.97 14.98 8.76
CA GLU A 94 5.21 14.65 7.35
C GLU A 94 5.64 13.18 7.22
N LEU A 95 4.88 12.39 6.45
CA LEU A 95 5.16 10.97 6.21
C LEU A 95 6.25 10.73 5.15
N TRP A 96 6.65 11.78 4.43
CA TRP A 96 7.70 11.73 3.42
C TRP A 96 8.61 12.94 3.59
N GLN A 97 9.87 12.74 3.98
CA GLN A 97 10.88 13.78 3.77
C GLN A 97 11.18 13.86 2.28
N ARG A 98 11.08 15.06 1.72
CA ARG A 98 11.49 15.36 0.34
C ARG A 98 12.98 15.10 0.14
#